data_AF-A0A7X3ZJ27-F1
#
_entry.id   AF-A0A7X3ZJ27-F1
#
_cell.length_a   1.000
_cell.length_b   1.000
_cell.length_c   1.000
_cell.angle_alpha   90.00
_cell.angle_beta   90.00
_cell.angle_gamma   90.00
#
_symmetry.space_group_name_H-M   'P 1'
#
loop_
_entity.id
_entity.type
_entity.pdbx_description
1 polymer ?
#
loop_
_entity_poly.entity_id
_entity_poly.type
_entity_poly.pdbx_seq_one_letter_code
_entity_poly.pdbx_strand_id
1 'polypeptide(L)'
;MRLLLIWAAALVIAGCGGSGESGDEPTEKKIVWYALMVHPYVEEVQKGVIGYERDTGIKIKRQIGQNWTQDNENANVEPLAAQGYKGFS
;
A
#
# COMPACT_ATOMS: atom_id res chain seq x y z
N MET A 1 -19.16 -2.23 55.66
CA MET A 1 -17.89 -1.48 55.58
C MET A 1 -16.74 -2.47 55.70
N ARG A 2 -15.93 -2.59 54.65
CA ARG A 2 -14.57 -3.19 54.57
C ARG A 2 -14.41 -4.70 54.83
N LEU A 3 -14.60 -5.49 53.77
CA LEU A 3 -13.79 -6.69 53.49
C LEU A 3 -13.03 -6.45 52.19
N LEU A 4 -11.70 -6.46 52.24
CA LEU A 4 -10.76 -6.63 51.11
C LEU A 4 -9.45 -7.10 51.76
N LEU A 5 -9.23 -8.42 51.89
CA LEU A 5 -8.50 -9.29 50.93
C LEU A 5 -7.14 -8.67 50.56
N ILE A 6 -6.09 -8.96 51.33
CA ILE A 6 -5.15 -10.09 51.21
C ILE A 6 -4.27 -10.00 49.94
N TRP A 7 -3.02 -9.61 50.18
CA TRP A 7 -1.74 -10.13 49.64
C TRP A 7 -1.59 -10.46 48.15
N ALA A 8 -0.62 -9.78 47.50
CA ALA A 8 0.39 -10.43 46.66
C ALA A 8 1.61 -9.50 46.50
N ALA A 9 2.69 -9.85 47.20
CA ALA A 9 4.04 -9.38 46.92
C ALA A 9 4.76 -10.47 46.10
N ALA A 10 5.35 -10.10 44.97
CA ALA A 10 6.47 -10.75 44.25
C ALA A 10 6.66 -9.97 42.94
N LEU A 11 7.58 -9.02 42.82
CA LEU A 11 9.04 -9.18 42.71
C LEU A 11 9.46 -10.06 41.51
N VAL A 12 9.95 -9.37 40.48
CA VAL A 12 11.12 -9.69 39.64
C VAL A 12 11.00 -10.73 38.52
N ILE A 13 11.01 -10.17 37.30
CA ILE A 13 11.80 -10.55 36.11
C ILE A 13 11.64 -12.02 35.68
N ALA A 14 10.49 -12.33 35.07
CA ALA A 14 10.44 -13.32 34.03
C ALA A 14 10.82 -12.63 32.70
N GLY A 15 12.03 -12.89 32.22
CA GLY A 15 12.43 -12.60 30.85
C GLY A 15 11.57 -13.42 29.89
N CYS A 16 10.42 -12.88 29.53
CA CYS A 16 9.55 -13.36 28.47
C CYS A 16 9.40 -12.27 27.43
N GLY A 17 9.55 -12.63 26.16
CA GLY A 17 8.93 -11.86 25.09
C GLY A 17 9.74 -10.68 24.58
N GLY A 18 10.96 -10.95 24.11
CA GLY A 18 11.54 -10.16 23.03
C GLY A 18 11.00 -10.61 21.66
N SER A 19 9.69 -10.82 21.53
CA SER A 19 9.06 -10.76 20.21
C SER A 19 9.11 -9.28 19.84
N GLY A 20 10.10 -8.92 19.04
CA GLY A 20 10.11 -7.64 18.33
C GLY A 20 8.90 -7.64 17.43
N GLU A 21 7.76 -7.24 17.97
CA GLU A 21 6.61 -6.79 17.23
C GLU A 21 7.05 -5.46 16.62
N SER A 22 7.74 -5.56 15.48
CA SER A 22 7.87 -4.46 14.54
C SER A 22 6.44 -4.13 14.13
N GLY A 23 5.82 -3.23 14.87
CA GLY A 23 4.59 -2.55 14.50
C GLY A 23 4.86 -1.73 13.25
N ASP A 24 4.99 -2.40 12.11
CA ASP A 24 4.72 -1.79 10.84
C ASP A 24 3.20 -1.61 10.78
N GLU A 25 2.77 -0.40 11.13
CA GLU A 25 1.50 0.13 10.63
C GLU A 25 1.41 -0.24 9.14
N PRO A 26 0.29 -0.80 8.65
CA PRO A 26 0.20 -1.26 7.28
C PRO A 26 0.41 -0.07 6.33
N THR A 27 1.63 0.08 5.82
CA THR A 27 1.96 1.13 4.87
C THR A 27 1.13 0.87 3.63
N GLU A 28 0.23 1.81 3.31
CA GLU A 28 -0.60 1.73 2.12
C GLU A 28 0.31 1.49 0.90
N LYS A 29 0.11 0.35 0.22
CA LYS A 29 0.93 -0.03 -0.93
C LYS A 29 0.66 0.94 -2.08
N LYS A 30 1.60 1.86 -2.34
CA LYS A 30 1.52 2.79 -3.48
C LYS A 30 1.82 2.08 -4.79
N ILE A 31 0.78 1.55 -5.41
CA ILE A 31 0.82 0.88 -6.72
C ILE A 31 0.13 1.76 -7.76
N VAL A 32 0.73 1.84 -8.95
CA VAL A 32 0.18 2.56 -10.10
C VAL A 32 0.17 1.66 -11.33
N TRP A 33 -0.91 1.78 -12.09
CA TRP A 33 -0.98 1.33 -13.47
C TRP A 33 -0.91 2.56 -14.38
N TYR A 34 0.09 2.59 -15.26
CA TYR A 34 0.31 3.65 -16.23
C TYR A 34 0.11 3.13 -17.65
N ALA A 35 -0.69 3.84 -18.45
CA ALA A 35 -0.84 3.58 -19.87
C ALA A 35 -0.33 4.76 -20.69
N LEU A 36 0.29 4.50 -21.85
CA LEU A 36 0.93 5.52 -22.67
C LEU A 36 -0.04 6.60 -23.18
N MET A 37 -1.22 6.20 -23.67
CA MET A 37 -2.24 7.11 -24.18
C MET A 37 -3.63 6.47 -24.21
N VAL A 38 -4.66 7.29 -24.44
CA VAL A 38 -6.02 6.80 -24.64
C VAL A 38 -6.09 5.94 -25.89
N HIS A 39 -6.54 4.69 -25.73
CA HIS A 39 -6.70 3.72 -26.82
C HIS A 39 -7.72 2.64 -26.40
N PRO A 40 -8.53 2.05 -27.31
CA PRO A 40 -9.53 1.05 -26.95
C PRO A 40 -8.98 -0.15 -26.14
N TYR A 41 -7.78 -0.63 -26.49
CA TYR A 41 -7.11 -1.68 -25.70
C TYR A 41 -6.84 -1.24 -24.25
N VAL A 42 -6.44 0.02 -24.04
CA VAL A 42 -6.16 0.57 -22.71
C VAL A 42 -7.44 0.62 -21.87
N GLU A 43 -8.59 0.92 -22.48
CA GLU A 43 -9.89 0.88 -21.78
C GLU A 43 -10.23 -0.54 -21.29
N GLU A 44 -9.98 -1.57 -22.11
CA GLU A 44 -10.22 -2.96 -21.70
C GLU A 44 -9.27 -3.40 -20.58
N VAL A 45 -7.98 -3.05 -20.66
CA VAL A 45 -7.02 -3.33 -19.58
C VAL A 45 -7.42 -2.60 -18.30
N GLN A 46 -7.87 -1.35 -18.40
CA GLN A 46 -8.34 -0.57 -17.25
C GLN A 46 -9.51 -1.24 -16.52
N LYS A 47 -10.44 -1.86 -17.26
CA LYS A 47 -11.53 -2.66 -16.64
C LYS A 47 -10.97 -3.83 -15.82
N GLY A 48 -9.93 -4.49 -16.32
CA GLY A 48 -9.21 -5.54 -15.57
C GLY A 48 -8.59 -5.02 -14.28
N VAL A 49 -7.93 -3.86 -14.34
CA VAL A 49 -7.36 -3.20 -13.14
C VAL A 49 -8.45 -2.87 -12.11
N ILE A 50 -9.60 -2.35 -12.56
CA ILE A 50 -10.76 -2.09 -11.69
C ILE A 50 -11.29 -3.38 -11.06
N GLY A 51 -11.38 -4.46 -11.85
CA GLY A 51 -11.76 -5.79 -11.34
C GLY A 51 -10.80 -6.28 -10.26
N TYR A 52 -9.49 -6.15 -10.48
CA TYR A 52 -8.48 -6.53 -9.49
C TYR A 52 -8.59 -5.72 -8.19
N GLU A 53 -8.77 -4.39 -8.28
CA GLU A 53 -9.00 -3.56 -7.09
C GLU A 53 -10.23 -4.02 -6.30
N ARG A 54 -11.33 -4.34 -7.00
CA ARG A 54 -12.57 -4.83 -6.38
C ARG A 54 -12.35 -6.16 -5.67
N ASP A 55 -11.65 -7.09 -6.31
CA ASP A 55 -11.53 -8.47 -5.82
C ASP A 55 -10.50 -8.59 -4.69
N THR A 56 -9.52 -7.69 -4.63
CA THR A 56 -8.42 -7.73 -3.63
C THR A 56 -8.50 -6.65 -2.56
N GLY A 57 -9.26 -5.58 -2.80
CA GLY A 57 -9.27 -4.39 -1.94
C GLY A 57 -8.02 -3.51 -2.05
N ILE A 58 -7.01 -3.91 -2.83
CA ILE A 58 -5.80 -3.13 -3.05
C ILE A 58 -6.13 -1.93 -3.94
N LYS A 59 -5.72 -0.73 -3.52
CA LYS A 59 -5.86 0.49 -4.33
C LYS A 59 -4.70 0.61 -5.31
N ILE A 60 -5.04 0.91 -6.56
CA ILE A 60 -4.16 1.09 -7.69
C ILE A 60 -4.49 2.45 -8.31
N LYS A 61 -3.55 3.39 -8.24
CA LYS A 61 -3.66 4.63 -9.03
C LYS A 61 -3.67 4.26 -10.50
N ARG A 62 -4.56 4.86 -11.27
CA ARG A 62 -4.56 4.76 -12.74
C ARG A 62 -4.15 6.10 -13.30
N GLN A 63 -3.24 6.10 -14.28
CA GLN A 63 -2.82 7.30 -15.02
C GLN A 63 -2.64 6.95 -16.49
N ILE A 64 -3.15 7.80 -17.37
CA ILE A 64 -3.02 7.63 -18.82
C ILE A 64 -2.27 8.84 -19.35
N GLY A 65 -1.18 8.60 -20.07
CA GLY A 65 -0.41 9.61 -20.77
C GLY A 65 -1.18 10.22 -21.94
N GLN A 66 -0.53 11.15 -22.64
CA GLN A 66 -1.17 11.93 -23.69
C GLN A 66 -0.69 11.51 -25.09
N ASN A 67 0.46 10.85 -25.18
CA ASN A 67 1.00 10.37 -26.45
C ASN A 67 1.94 9.16 -26.25
N TRP A 68 2.30 8.51 -27.35
CA TRP A 68 3.14 7.30 -27.37
C TRP A 68 4.67 7.55 -27.34
N THR A 69 5.13 8.75 -26.96
CA THR A 69 6.57 9.05 -26.96
C THR A 69 7.21 8.78 -25.59
N GLN A 70 8.51 8.41 -25.60
CA GLN A 70 9.27 8.19 -24.37
C GLN A 70 9.31 9.45 -23.49
N ASP A 71 9.44 10.64 -24.09
CA ASP A 71 9.46 11.89 -23.33
C ASP A 71 8.17 12.12 -22.55
N ASN A 72 7.02 11.76 -23.13
CA ASN A 72 5.73 11.86 -22.43
C ASN A 72 5.62 10.83 -21.31
N GLU A 73 6.09 9.60 -21.54
CA GLU A 73 6.15 8.59 -20.50
C GLU A 73 7.04 9.04 -19.34
N ASN A 74 8.26 9.51 -19.60
CA ASN A 74 9.17 9.99 -18.56
C ASN A 74 8.53 11.14 -17.75
N ALA A 75 7.95 12.12 -18.44
CA ALA A 75 7.27 13.24 -17.79
C ALA A 75 6.08 12.82 -16.91
N ASN A 76 5.47 11.66 -17.18
CA ASN A 76 4.35 11.13 -16.40
C ASN A 76 4.79 10.16 -15.29
N VAL A 77 5.78 9.30 -15.54
CA VAL A 77 6.20 8.21 -14.66
C VAL A 77 7.20 8.67 -13.59
N GLU A 78 8.16 9.55 -13.93
CA GLU A 78 9.15 10.03 -12.96
C GLU A 78 8.50 10.72 -11.74
N PRO A 79 7.48 11.59 -11.90
CA PRO A 79 6.79 12.17 -10.75
C PRO A 79 6.09 11.13 -9.88
N LEU A 80 5.61 10.02 -10.45
CA LEU A 80 4.99 8.93 -9.69
C LEU A 80 6.03 8.21 -8.83
N ALA A 81 7.21 7.93 -9.39
CA ALA A 81 8.32 7.36 -8.62
C ALA A 81 8.74 8.29 -7.47
N ALA A 82 8.84 9.60 -7.73
CA ALA A 82 9.15 10.61 -6.72
C ALA A 82 8.08 10.71 -5.61
N GLN A 83 6.79 10.51 -5.95
CA GLN A 83 5.68 10.44 -4.98
C GLN A 83 5.67 9.15 -4.13
N GLY A 84 6.64 8.25 -4.37
CA GLY A 84 6.81 7.03 -3.62
C GLY A 84 5.98 5.85 -4.11
N TYR A 85 5.44 5.90 -5.35
CA TYR A 85 4.92 4.69 -5.98
C TYR A 85 6.07 3.70 -6.20
N LYS A 86 5.81 2.42 -5.88
CA LYS A 86 6.82 1.35 -5.92
C LYS A 86 6.40 0.17 -6.81
N GLY A 87 5.10 -0.04 -6.99
CA GLY A 87 4.58 -1.00 -7.97
C GLY A 87 4.14 -0.27 -9.22
N PHE A 88 4.74 -0.59 -10.36
CA PHE A 88 4.40 -0.04 -11.68
C PHE A 88 3.98 -1.18 -12.61
N SER A 89 2.94 -0.92 -13.39
CA SER A 89 2.45 -1.78 -14.46
C SER A 89 1.91 -0.92 -15.59
#